data_AF-A0A645GPL7-F1
#
_entry.id   AF-A0A645GPL7-F1
#
_cell.length_a   1.000
_cell.length_b   1.000
_cell.length_c   1.000
_cell.angle_alpha   90.00
_cell.angle_beta   90.00
_cell.angle_gamma   90.00
#
_symmetry.space_group_name_H-M   'P 1'
#
loop_
_entity.id
_entity.type
_entity.pdbx_description
1 polymer ?
#
loop_
_entity_poly.entity_id
_entity_poly.type
_entity_poly.pdbx_seq_one_letter_code
_entity_poly.pdbx_strand_id
1 'polypeptide(L)' 'MDYYGIALAYGHFSGWKTTYTFEINGARIVVLKEGKREFDTWMHQLDGRIRDKVTYPTDFTQPSK' A
#
# COMPACT_ATOMS: atom_id res chain seq x y z
N MET A 1 -4.08 -4.69 11.02
CA MET A 1 -3.87 -6.15 11.13
C MET A 1 -2.38 -6.38 10.95
N ASP A 2 -1.61 -6.29 12.04
CA ASP A 2 -0.25 -6.82 12.10
C ASP A 2 -0.39 -8.26 12.58
N TYR A 3 -0.07 -9.23 11.71
CA TYR A 3 -0.07 -10.64 12.08
C TYR A 3 1.38 -11.13 12.08
N TYR A 4 1.94 -11.36 13.28
CA TYR A 4 3.33 -11.78 13.49
C TYR A 4 4.41 -10.84 12.89
N GLY A 5 4.17 -9.53 12.88
CA GLY A 5 5.10 -8.55 12.30
C GLY A 5 5.09 -8.57 10.76
N ILE A 6 4.06 -9.13 10.15
CA ILE A 6 3.83 -9.17 8.70
C ILE A 6 2.65 -8.24 8.38
N ALA A 7 2.88 -7.35 7.41
CA ALA A 7 1.85 -6.47 6.86
C ALA A 7 1.49 -6.93 5.44
N LEU A 8 0.20 -7.16 5.20
CA LEU A 8 -0.33 -7.51 3.89
C LEU A 8 -0.82 -6.25 3.17
N ALA A 9 -0.44 -6.08 1.90
CA ALA A 9 -0.88 -4.99 1.04
C ALA A 9 -1.43 -5.52 -0.28
N TYR A 10 -2.44 -4.84 -0.83
CA TYR A 10 -2.97 -5.07 -2.18
C TYR A 10 -2.56 -3.92 -3.09
N GLY A 11 -2.30 -4.22 -4.37
CA GLY A 11 -1.94 -3.23 -5.39
C GLY A 11 -2.93 -3.19 -6.53
N HIS A 12 -2.83 -2.14 -7.36
CA HIS A 12 -3.45 -2.14 -8.67
C HIS A 12 -2.58 -2.90 -9.67
N PHE A 13 -3.26 -3.56 -10.61
CA PHE A 13 -2.63 -4.13 -11.78
C PHE A 13 -2.42 -3.04 -12.84
N SER A 14 -1.31 -3.11 -13.58
CA SER A 14 -0.94 -2.12 -14.60
C SER A 14 -1.40 -2.47 -16.02
N GLY A 15 -2.19 -3.53 -16.20
CA GLY A 15 -2.60 -3.99 -17.54
C GLY A 15 -3.77 -3.23 -18.15
N TRP A 16 -4.04 -3.52 -19.43
CA TRP A 16 -4.97 -2.77 -20.27
C TRP A 16 -6.40 -3.36 -20.28
N LYS A 17 -7.29 -2.70 -21.01
CA LYS A 17 -8.75 -2.91 -21.12
C LYS A 17 -9.23 -4.36 -21.35
N THR A 18 -8.36 -5.29 -21.70
CA THR A 18 -8.68 -6.71 -21.96
C THR A 18 -8.64 -7.59 -20.71
N THR A 19 -8.28 -7.06 -19.53
CA THR A 19 -8.20 -7.83 -18.29
C THR A 19 -9.03 -7.12 -17.20
N TYR A 20 -10.07 -7.78 -16.70
CA TYR A 20 -10.94 -7.44 -15.56
C TYR A 20 -10.92 -5.96 -15.12
N THR A 21 -11.95 -5.23 -15.56
CA THR A 21 -12.14 -3.78 -15.44
C THR A 21 -11.96 -3.24 -14.02
N PHE A 22 -10.85 -2.54 -13.78
CA PHE A 22 -10.77 -1.45 -12.81
C PHE A 22 -10.20 -0.22 -13.51
N GLU A 23 -10.92 0.90 -13.43
CA GLU A 23 -10.93 2.01 -14.40
C GLU A 23 -9.59 2.73 -14.65
N ILE A 24 -8.58 2.60 -13.79
CA ILE A 24 -7.30 3.30 -13.95
C ILE A 24 -6.14 2.42 -13.47
N ASN A 25 -5.16 2.22 -14.35
CA ASN A 25 -3.92 1.50 -14.06
C ASN A 25 -3.20 2.11 -12.86
N GLY A 26 -2.52 1.28 -12.09
CA GLY A 26 -1.73 1.78 -10.96
C GLY A 26 -0.75 0.75 -10.44
N ALA A 27 -0.03 1.14 -9.39
CA ALA A 27 0.90 0.29 -8.67
C ALA A 27 0.82 0.58 -7.17
N ARG A 28 1.22 -0.40 -6.34
CA ARG A 28 1.49 -0.18 -4.92
C ARG A 28 2.96 0.19 -4.76
N ILE A 29 3.22 1.37 -4.21
CA ILE A 29 4.56 1.83 -3.87
C ILE A 29 4.85 1.48 -2.42
N VAL A 30 6.04 0.95 -2.14
CA VAL A 30 6.52 0.64 -0.80
C VAL A 30 7.89 1.29 -0.63
N VAL A 31 8.01 2.20 0.34
CA VAL A 31 9.26 2.90 0.67
C VAL A 31 9.75 2.44 2.03
N LEU A 32 10.86 1.71 2.03
CA LEU A 32 11.51 1.21 3.24
C LEU A 32 12.32 2.33 3.90
N LYS A 33 12.32 2.37 5.23
CA LYS A 33 13.19 3.27 6.00
C LYS A 33 14.44 2.51 6.43
N GLU A 34 15.60 2.95 5.93
CA GLU A 34 16.87 2.27 6.22
C GLU A 34 17.13 2.15 7.72
N GLY A 35 17.59 0.97 8.15
CA GLY A 35 17.90 0.67 9.55
C GLY A 35 16.69 0.60 10.48
N LYS A 36 15.45 0.73 9.97
CA LYS A 36 14.22 0.70 10.78
C LYS A 36 13.24 -0.34 10.25
N ARG A 37 12.50 -0.98 11.16
CA ARG A 37 11.39 -1.87 10.80
C ARG A 37 10.13 -1.06 10.51
N GLU A 38 10.23 -0.16 9.55
CA GLU A 38 9.20 0.80 9.19
C GLU A 38 9.17 0.99 7.67
N PHE A 39 7.99 1.21 7.13
CA PHE A 39 7.83 1.58 5.74
C PHE A 39 6.57 2.41 5.54
N ASP A 40 6.61 3.26 4.51
CA ASP A 40 5.45 3.98 4.03
C ASP A 40 4.96 3.30 2.74
N THR A 41 3.65 3.17 2.57
CA THR A 41 3.09 2.57 1.36
C THR A 41 1.81 3.24 0.92
N TRP A 42 1.60 3.31 -0.40
CA TRP A 42 0.40 3.90 -1.00
C TRP A 42 0.17 3.35 -2.41
N MET A 43 -1.06 3.48 -2.88
CA MET A 43 -1.41 3.16 -4.25
C MET A 43 -1.24 4.41 -5.09
N HIS A 44 -0.52 4.30 -6.20
CA HIS A 44 -0.33 5.38 -7.17
C HIS A 44 -1.02 4.99 -8.47
N GLN A 45 -2.04 5.76 -8.86
CA GLN A 45 -2.79 5.58 -10.09
C GLN A 45 -2.21 6.44 -11.22
N LEU A 46 -2.44 6.06 -12.47
CA LEU A 46 -1.88 6.73 -13.66
C LEU A 46 -2.34 8.20 -13.80
N ASP A 47 -3.49 8.55 -13.23
CA ASP A 47 -4.01 9.92 -13.17
C ASP A 47 -3.35 10.78 -12.08
N GLY A 48 -2.32 10.24 -11.41
CA GLY A 48 -1.59 10.90 -10.32
C GLY A 48 -2.27 10.81 -8.96
N ARG A 49 -3.41 10.13 -8.84
CA ARG A 49 -4.09 9.97 -7.53
C ARG A 49 -3.30 9.03 -6.62
N ILE A 50 -3.20 9.43 -5.36
CA ILE A 50 -2.65 8.63 -4.26
C ILE A 50 -3.80 8.12 -3.40
N ARG A 51 -3.87 6.80 -3.18
CA ARG A 51 -4.91 6.16 -2.36
C ARG A 51 -4.29 5.24 -1.31
N ASP A 52 -5.04 5.01 -0.22
CA ASP A 52 -4.70 4.07 0.87
C ASP A 52 -3.26 4.23 1.33
N LYS A 53 -2.85 5.48 1.60
CA LYS A 53 -1.53 5.78 2.14
C LYS A 53 -1.52 5.42 3.61
N VAL A 54 -0.57 4.57 4.00
CA VAL A 54 -0.37 4.14 5.38
C VAL A 54 1.10 4.03 5.72
N THR A 55 1.41 4.16 7.01
CA THR A 55 2.73 4.06 7.62
C THR A 55 2.74 2.85 8.56
N TYR A 56 3.56 1.86 8.26
CA TYR A 56 3.75 0.70 9.14
C TYR A 56 4.95 0.92 10.07
N PRO A 57 4.85 0.57 11.37
CA PRO A 57 3.68 0.00 12.06
C PRO A 57 2.72 1.04 12.64
N THR A 58 3.03 2.34 12.55
CA THR A 58 2.34 3.45 13.23
C THR A 58 0.83 3.42 13.08
N ASP A 59 0.32 3.21 11.87
CA ASP A 59 -1.13 3.22 11.60
C ASP A 59 -1.83 1.92 12.02
N PHE A 60 -1.07 0.93 12.48
CA PHE A 60 -1.56 -0.41 12.84
C PHE A 60 -1.36 -0.76 14.32
N THR A 61 -0.63 0.06 15.07
CA THR A 61 -0.54 -0.05 16.53
C THR A 61 -1.78 0.59 17.16
N GLN A 62 -2.74 -0.21 17.62
CA GLN A 62 -3.81 0.31 18.48
C GLN A 62 -3.20 0.76 19.83
N PRO A 63 -3.66 1.87 20.44
CA PRO A 63 -3.42 2.07 21.86
C PRO A 63 -4.10 0.92 22.61
N SER A 64 -3.36 0.24 23.49
CA SER A 64 -3.91 -0.78 24.38
C SER A 64 -5.11 -0.18 25.12
N LYS A 65 -6.29 -0.79 24.97
CA LYS A 65 -7.47 -0.48 25.79
C LYS A 65 -7.32 -1.06 27.19
#